data_AF-A0A2B4RE60-F1
#
_entry.id   AF-A0A2B4RE60-F1
#
_cell.length_a   1.000
_cell.length_b   1.000
_cell.length_c   1.000
_cell.angle_alpha   90.00
_cell.angle_beta   90.00
_cell.angle_gamma   90.00
#
_symmetry.space_group_name_H-M   'P 1'
#
loop_
_entity.id
_entity.type
_entity.pdbx_description
1 polymer ?
#
loop_
_entity_poly.entity_id
_entity_poly.type
_entity_poly.pdbx_seq_one_letter_code
_entity_poly.pdbx_strand_id
1 'polypeptide(L)'
;MTTKKSLEEPVFVTEIQDIPEHHNHNSNNEGSPSLGMLINVPCGYSTTRNSFVTVKVMVKPPMVLRKQQQRRSEFTGQQHKVALKDEISELSGQLLSRDTKRLTVRRKFILLDFKSAIETKLDPKSSLKVFFTGEPAVDDGGPERQLFSELLIIVKEIFFEGGKPVTYAVALNAGDFKTRRKEMGMSILQGCPAPNFMSPDVASYLVGKPLSPSQNKNPLLRTTSERLSKTMTDGQLRTELTCDEVLDVQRKVGHSGVNGMTVKYFVKWMTGSSQIPPIGFPKNFTLEFVHGCLQGCCCRPTVSTCDITIKILVHVSDEHTMKEMITSAVKDSFGFGLI
;
A
#
# COMPACT_ATOMS: atom_id res chain seq x y z
N MET A 1 -32.21 -25.47 -6.67
CA MET A 1 -31.42 -24.59 -7.55
C MET A 1 -31.05 -23.36 -6.75
N THR A 2 -29.86 -23.34 -6.17
CA THR A 2 -29.43 -22.33 -5.21
C THR A 2 -28.27 -21.56 -5.83
N THR A 3 -28.48 -20.28 -6.07
CA THR A 3 -27.56 -19.36 -6.75
C THR A 3 -26.26 -19.21 -5.96
N LYS A 4 -25.13 -19.53 -6.62
CA LYS A 4 -23.77 -19.26 -6.15
C LYS A 4 -23.60 -17.75 -5.98
N LYS A 5 -23.37 -17.27 -4.75
CA LYS A 5 -22.79 -15.93 -4.54
C LYS A 5 -21.30 -16.02 -4.86
N SER A 6 -20.84 -15.36 -5.92
CA SER A 6 -19.41 -15.15 -6.15
C SER A 6 -18.86 -14.27 -5.02
N LEU A 7 -17.77 -14.73 -4.42
CA LEU A 7 -16.90 -13.91 -3.58
C LEU A 7 -16.20 -12.92 -4.50
N GLU A 8 -16.67 -11.67 -4.53
CA GLU A 8 -15.90 -10.59 -5.14
C GLU A 8 -14.67 -10.30 -4.29
N GLU A 9 -13.52 -10.21 -4.96
CA GLU A 9 -12.22 -9.95 -4.36
C GLU A 9 -12.12 -8.50 -3.84
N PRO A 10 -11.31 -8.22 -2.79
CA PRO A 10 -10.88 -6.86 -2.51
C PRO A 10 -9.94 -6.41 -3.63
N VAL A 11 -10.48 -5.69 -4.61
CA VAL A 11 -9.71 -5.05 -5.67
C VAL A 11 -9.22 -3.70 -5.17
N PHE A 12 -7.90 -3.48 -5.16
CA PHE A 12 -7.36 -2.13 -5.22
C PHE A 12 -7.46 -1.71 -6.69
N VAL A 13 -8.56 -1.03 -7.01
CA VAL A 13 -8.81 -0.53 -8.35
C VAL A 13 -8.21 0.87 -8.43
N THR A 14 -7.10 1.04 -9.14
CA THR A 14 -6.85 2.29 -9.86
C THR A 14 -7.56 2.16 -11.20
N GLU A 15 -8.83 2.57 -11.25
CA GLU A 15 -9.58 2.62 -12.50
C GLU A 15 -9.47 4.04 -13.03
N ILE A 16 -8.94 4.15 -14.24
CA ILE A 16 -9.22 5.29 -15.11
C ILE A 16 -10.54 4.92 -15.80
N GLN A 17 -11.67 5.39 -15.27
CA GLN A 17 -12.96 5.25 -15.96
C GLN A 17 -13.13 6.42 -16.92
N ASP A 18 -13.16 6.12 -18.22
CA ASP A 18 -13.82 6.98 -19.21
C ASP A 18 -15.33 6.77 -19.06
N ILE A 19 -16.07 7.80 -18.62
CA ILE A 19 -17.52 7.75 -18.46
C ILE A 19 -18.19 8.12 -19.80
N PRO A 20 -19.09 7.28 -20.36
CA PRO A 20 -19.96 7.65 -21.49
C PRO A 20 -21.07 8.62 -21.06
N GLU A 21 -21.50 9.46 -22.01
CA GLU A 21 -22.50 10.53 -21.83
C GLU A 21 -23.81 10.06 -21.17
N HIS A 22 -24.27 10.84 -20.19
CA HIS A 22 -25.52 10.62 -19.44
C HIS A 22 -26.76 10.76 -20.32
N HIS A 23 -27.67 9.78 -20.25
CA HIS A 23 -29.10 10.02 -20.33
C HIS A 23 -29.73 9.89 -18.94
N ASN A 24 -30.48 10.93 -18.56
CA ASN A 24 -31.20 11.09 -17.30
C ASN A 24 -32.16 9.94 -17.01
N HIS A 25 -32.11 9.38 -15.79
CA HIS A 25 -33.33 8.99 -15.08
C HIS A 25 -33.14 9.05 -13.56
N ASN A 26 -34.06 9.77 -12.92
CA ASN A 26 -34.28 9.93 -11.48
C ASN A 26 -34.48 8.58 -10.77
N SER A 27 -33.81 8.34 -9.64
CA SER A 27 -34.43 7.63 -8.51
C SER A 27 -33.66 7.89 -7.20
N ASN A 28 -34.45 8.20 -6.17
CA ASN A 28 -34.04 8.37 -4.78
C ASN A 28 -33.47 7.07 -4.21
N ASN A 29 -32.36 7.14 -3.46
CA ASN A 29 -32.14 6.21 -2.34
C ASN A 29 -31.10 6.70 -1.32
N GLU A 30 -31.33 6.25 -0.10
CA GLU A 30 -30.86 6.73 1.19
C GLU A 30 -29.32 6.76 1.37
N GLY A 31 -28.81 7.92 1.80
CA GLY A 31 -27.39 8.21 1.92
C GLY A 31 -26.74 7.71 3.22
N SER A 32 -25.71 6.89 3.07
CA SER A 32 -24.60 6.77 4.04
C SER A 32 -23.63 7.94 3.81
N PRO A 33 -23.01 8.55 4.85
CA PRO A 33 -22.13 9.70 4.63
C PRO A 33 -20.82 9.22 3.98
N SER A 34 -20.69 9.52 2.69
CA SER A 34 -19.46 9.33 1.93
C SER A 34 -18.78 10.69 1.79
N LEU A 35 -17.57 10.84 2.35
CA LEU A 35 -16.76 12.02 2.13
C LEU A 35 -16.02 11.82 0.79
N GLY A 36 -16.54 12.42 -0.28
CA GLY A 36 -15.89 12.48 -1.59
C GLY A 36 -15.07 13.76 -1.71
N MET A 37 -13.80 13.63 -2.09
CA MET A 37 -12.92 14.77 -2.38
C MET A 37 -13.04 15.13 -3.87
N LEU A 38 -13.34 16.39 -4.16
CA LEU A 38 -13.41 16.98 -5.50
C LEU A 38 -12.27 18.00 -5.62
N ILE A 39 -11.20 17.66 -6.35
CA ILE A 39 -10.15 18.63 -6.68
C ILE A 39 -10.52 19.28 -8.01
N ASN A 40 -10.95 20.54 -7.97
CA ASN A 40 -11.06 21.38 -9.17
C ASN A 40 -9.70 22.03 -9.45
N VAL A 41 -9.11 21.73 -10.61
CA VAL A 41 -8.01 22.53 -11.18
C VAL A 41 -8.58 23.20 -12.44
N PRO A 42 -8.79 24.52 -12.46
CA PRO A 42 -9.23 25.20 -13.67
C PRO A 42 -8.04 25.30 -14.64
N CYS A 43 -8.09 24.55 -15.74
CA CYS A 43 -7.25 24.78 -16.90
C CYS A 43 -8.04 25.62 -17.91
N GLY A 44 -7.61 26.86 -18.14
CA GLY A 44 -8.21 27.75 -19.12
C GLY A 44 -7.78 27.40 -20.55
N TYR A 45 -8.76 27.39 -21.46
CA TYR A 45 -8.70 27.31 -22.93
C TYR A 45 -8.79 25.91 -23.59
N SER A 46 -10.05 25.42 -23.65
CA SER A 46 -10.84 24.95 -24.82
C SER A 46 -10.19 23.96 -25.81
N THR A 47 -10.77 22.82 -26.20
CA THR A 47 -12.17 22.37 -26.24
C THR A 47 -12.15 20.83 -26.39
N THR A 48 -13.07 20.14 -25.70
CA THR A 48 -13.31 18.68 -25.68
C THR A 48 -12.43 17.81 -24.76
N ARG A 49 -13.13 17.13 -23.84
CA ARG A 49 -12.70 16.13 -22.81
C ARG A 49 -12.00 16.68 -21.56
N ASN A 50 -12.82 17.10 -20.60
CA ASN A 50 -12.42 17.13 -19.18
C ASN A 50 -12.13 15.70 -18.70
N SER A 51 -10.88 15.39 -18.39
CA SER A 51 -10.50 14.15 -17.71
C SER A 51 -10.34 14.45 -16.21
N PHE A 52 -11.09 13.75 -15.36
CA PHE A 52 -11.09 13.93 -13.91
C PHE A 52 -10.24 12.85 -13.24
N VAL A 53 -9.30 13.22 -12.36
CA VAL A 53 -8.57 12.25 -11.51
C VAL A 53 -9.18 12.25 -10.11
N THR A 54 -9.84 11.15 -9.75
CA THR A 54 -10.43 10.95 -8.42
C THR A 54 -9.50 10.07 -7.58
N VAL A 55 -8.90 10.62 -6.52
CA VAL A 55 -8.18 9.80 -5.53
C VAL A 55 -9.13 9.41 -4.41
N LYS A 56 -9.60 8.16 -4.44
CA LYS A 56 -10.50 7.61 -3.44
C LYS A 56 -9.70 6.77 -2.43
N VAL A 57 -9.39 7.33 -1.26
CA VAL A 57 -8.79 6.56 -0.17
C VAL A 57 -9.89 5.76 0.52
N MET A 58 -10.15 4.56 0.04
CA MET A 58 -11.06 3.61 0.68
C MET A 58 -10.30 2.70 1.63
N VAL A 59 -10.31 3.01 2.93
CA VAL A 59 -10.06 2.00 3.96
C VAL A 59 -11.35 1.22 4.14
N LYS A 60 -11.61 0.24 3.26
CA LYS A 60 -12.68 -0.73 3.52
C LYS A 60 -12.20 -1.63 4.67
N PRO A 61 -12.91 -1.71 5.80
CA PRO A 61 -12.67 -2.80 6.74
C PRO A 61 -12.85 -4.13 6.00
N PRO A 62 -12.07 -5.18 6.31
CA PRO A 62 -12.29 -6.49 5.71
C PRO A 62 -13.74 -6.90 5.94
N MET A 63 -14.37 -7.46 4.90
CA MET A 63 -15.77 -7.89 4.96
C MET A 63 -16.01 -8.72 6.22
N VAL A 64 -16.89 -8.23 7.08
CA VAL A 64 -17.37 -8.97 8.24
C VAL A 64 -18.11 -10.19 7.71
N LEU A 65 -17.48 -11.36 7.81
CA LEU A 65 -18.20 -12.63 7.79
C LEU A 65 -19.11 -12.63 9.02
N ARG A 66 -20.35 -12.16 8.87
CA ARG A 66 -21.43 -12.38 9.84
C ARG A 66 -21.74 -13.88 9.86
N LYS A 67 -20.91 -14.66 10.55
CA LYS A 67 -21.35 -15.93 11.12
C LYS A 67 -21.91 -15.64 12.52
N GLN A 68 -23.06 -16.26 12.76
CA GLN A 68 -23.96 -16.02 13.88
C GLN A 68 -23.22 -15.98 15.21
N GLN A 69 -23.59 -14.99 16.02
CA GLN A 69 -23.12 -14.81 17.38
C GLN A 69 -23.77 -15.88 18.26
N GLN A 70 -23.28 -17.11 18.15
CA GLN A 70 -23.66 -18.21 19.04
C GLN A 70 -22.91 -18.02 20.36
N ARG A 71 -23.67 -18.05 21.47
CA ARG A 71 -23.21 -17.94 22.87
C ARG A 71 -21.84 -18.60 23.09
N ARG A 72 -20.82 -17.81 23.44
CA ARG A 72 -19.53 -18.31 23.90
C ARG A 72 -19.67 -18.79 25.34
N SER A 73 -19.66 -20.11 25.54
CA SER A 73 -19.19 -20.71 26.78
C SER A 73 -17.69 -20.49 26.91
N GLU A 74 -17.20 -20.18 28.11
CA GLU A 74 -15.76 -20.05 28.39
C GLU A 74 -15.09 -21.42 28.25
N PHE A 75 -14.40 -21.63 27.12
CA PHE A 75 -13.64 -22.85 26.89
C PHE A 75 -12.28 -22.79 27.60
N THR A 76 -11.84 -23.93 28.11
CA THR A 76 -10.46 -24.13 28.59
C THR A 76 -9.46 -24.07 27.43
N GLY A 77 -8.18 -23.80 27.71
CA GLY A 77 -7.12 -23.72 26.68
C GLY A 77 -7.00 -24.98 25.81
N GLN A 78 -7.28 -26.16 26.37
CA GLN A 78 -7.27 -27.43 25.64
C GLN A 78 -8.47 -27.55 24.69
N GLN A 79 -9.66 -27.14 25.12
CA GLN A 79 -10.86 -27.16 24.29
C GLN A 79 -10.76 -26.18 23.11
N HIS A 80 -10.18 -24.99 23.32
CA HIS A 80 -9.88 -24.06 22.23
C HIS A 80 -8.96 -24.67 21.16
N LYS A 81 -7.94 -25.44 21.59
CA LYS A 81 -7.00 -26.09 20.67
C LYS A 81 -7.65 -27.17 19.82
N VAL A 82 -8.57 -27.95 20.40
CA VAL A 82 -9.34 -28.97 19.66
C VAL A 82 -10.27 -28.32 18.64
N ALA A 83 -11.08 -27.35 19.07
CA ALA A 83 -12.00 -26.65 18.18
C ALA A 83 -11.28 -25.98 16.99
N LEU A 84 -10.12 -25.37 17.22
CA LEU A 84 -9.34 -24.76 16.14
C LEU A 84 -8.79 -25.80 15.15
N LYS A 85 -8.36 -26.96 15.63
CA LYS A 85 -7.91 -28.05 14.75
C LYS A 85 -9.04 -28.58 13.88
N ASP A 86 -10.24 -28.71 14.44
CA ASP A 86 -11.41 -29.17 13.71
C ASP A 86 -11.81 -28.17 12.62
N GLU A 87 -11.82 -26.87 12.95
CA GLU A 87 -12.11 -25.79 12.00
C GLU A 87 -11.07 -25.72 10.86
N ILE A 88 -9.78 -25.85 11.19
CA ILE A 88 -8.72 -25.91 10.16
C ILE A 88 -8.91 -27.15 9.28
N SER A 89 -9.23 -28.31 9.87
CA SER A 89 -9.43 -29.55 9.11
C SER A 89 -10.63 -29.44 8.16
N GLU A 90 -11.72 -28.84 8.62
CA GLU A 90 -12.90 -28.56 7.79
C GLU A 90 -12.56 -27.62 6.64
N LEU A 91 -11.89 -26.48 6.92
CA LEU A 91 -11.47 -25.53 5.90
C LEU A 91 -10.52 -26.14 4.89
N SER A 92 -9.58 -26.96 5.35
CA SER A 92 -8.61 -27.65 4.49
C SER A 92 -9.33 -28.62 3.55
N GLY A 93 -10.30 -29.40 4.06
CA GLY A 93 -11.11 -30.31 3.24
C GLY A 93 -12.00 -29.60 2.21
N GLN A 94 -12.43 -28.37 2.50
CA GLN A 94 -13.24 -27.57 1.57
C GLN A 94 -12.40 -26.84 0.51
N LEU A 95 -11.22 -26.36 0.89
CA LEU A 95 -10.45 -25.43 0.07
C LEU A 95 -9.31 -26.10 -0.67
N LEU A 96 -8.62 -27.09 -0.10
CA LEU A 96 -7.48 -27.70 -0.77
C LEU A 96 -7.90 -28.53 -1.98
N SER A 97 -7.14 -28.37 -3.05
CA SER A 97 -7.21 -29.19 -4.25
C SER A 97 -6.93 -30.65 -3.90
N ARG A 98 -7.69 -31.56 -4.52
CA ARG A 98 -7.41 -33.01 -4.44
C ARG A 98 -6.14 -33.37 -5.19
N ASP A 99 -5.84 -32.65 -6.27
CA ASP A 99 -4.61 -32.84 -7.03
C ASP A 99 -3.43 -32.24 -6.29
N THR A 100 -2.38 -33.06 -6.13
CA THR A 100 -1.15 -32.68 -5.44
C THR A 100 -0.12 -32.14 -6.42
N LYS A 101 0.41 -30.95 -6.15
CA LYS A 101 1.43 -30.29 -6.97
C LYS A 101 2.82 -30.49 -6.39
N ARG A 102 3.74 -30.93 -7.24
CA ARG A 102 5.14 -31.07 -6.87
C ARG A 102 5.83 -29.71 -6.75
N LEU A 103 6.47 -29.49 -5.61
CA LEU A 103 7.29 -28.31 -5.34
C LEU A 103 8.72 -28.75 -4.99
N THR A 104 9.65 -28.45 -5.87
CA THR A 104 11.09 -28.63 -5.61
C THR A 104 11.69 -27.29 -5.22
N VAL A 105 12.39 -27.25 -4.09
CA VAL A 105 12.99 -26.03 -3.53
C VAL A 105 14.47 -26.26 -3.20
N ARG A 106 15.26 -25.18 -3.22
CA ARG A 106 16.65 -25.19 -2.74
C ARG A 106 16.68 -24.54 -1.37
N ARG A 107 17.34 -25.18 -0.40
CA ARG A 107 17.44 -24.70 0.99
C ARG A 107 17.92 -23.24 1.10
N LYS A 108 18.92 -22.86 0.31
CA LYS A 108 19.45 -21.48 0.28
C LYS A 108 18.53 -20.45 -0.39
N PHE A 109 17.54 -20.90 -1.17
CA PHE A 109 16.68 -20.04 -2.00
C PHE A 109 15.19 -20.30 -1.75
N ILE A 110 14.83 -20.82 -0.57
CA ILE A 110 13.45 -21.20 -0.22
C ILE A 110 12.46 -20.11 -0.60
N LEU A 111 12.75 -18.87 -0.19
CA LEU A 111 11.82 -17.79 -0.42
C LEU A 111 11.64 -17.44 -1.91
N LEU A 112 12.75 -17.41 -2.65
CA LEU A 112 12.75 -17.11 -4.08
C LEU A 112 12.04 -18.21 -4.88
N ASP A 113 12.38 -19.46 -4.60
CA ASP A 113 11.82 -20.64 -5.27
C ASP A 113 10.31 -20.76 -4.98
N PHE A 114 9.88 -20.49 -3.74
CA PHE A 114 8.47 -20.52 -3.37
C PHE A 114 7.67 -19.38 -4.01
N LYS A 115 8.21 -18.14 -4.00
CA LYS A 115 7.59 -17.00 -4.68
C LYS A 115 7.40 -17.27 -6.17
N SER A 116 8.45 -17.74 -6.85
CA SER A 116 8.40 -18.11 -8.26
C SER A 116 7.35 -19.21 -8.52
N ALA A 117 7.23 -20.19 -7.62
CA ALA A 117 6.23 -21.25 -7.75
C ALA A 117 4.79 -20.72 -7.61
N ILE A 118 4.50 -19.82 -6.65
CA ILE A 118 3.18 -19.16 -6.54
C ILE A 118 2.85 -18.35 -7.79
N GLU A 119 3.82 -17.64 -8.35
CA GLU A 119 3.59 -16.74 -9.49
C GLU A 119 3.38 -17.51 -10.80
N THR A 120 3.92 -18.73 -10.91
CA THR A 120 3.93 -19.48 -12.17
C THR A 120 2.99 -20.68 -12.20
N LYS A 121 2.85 -21.42 -11.09
CA LYS A 121 2.21 -22.77 -11.13
C LYS A 121 1.38 -23.16 -9.92
N LEU A 122 1.54 -22.49 -8.76
CA LEU A 122 0.82 -22.81 -7.53
C LEU A 122 -0.30 -21.81 -7.27
N ASP A 123 -1.50 -22.34 -7.08
CA ASP A 123 -2.61 -21.60 -6.47
C ASP A 123 -2.54 -21.74 -4.93
N PRO A 124 -2.95 -20.75 -4.12
CA PRO A 124 -2.98 -20.86 -2.66
C PRO A 124 -3.79 -22.04 -2.09
N LYS A 125 -4.65 -22.65 -2.90
CA LYS A 125 -5.42 -23.86 -2.56
C LYS A 125 -4.77 -25.15 -3.05
N SER A 126 -3.60 -25.10 -3.67
CA SER A 126 -2.91 -26.29 -4.15
C SER A 126 -2.45 -27.14 -2.97
N SER A 127 -2.76 -28.44 -2.99
CA SER A 127 -2.08 -29.41 -2.13
C SER A 127 -0.65 -29.61 -2.62
N LEU A 128 0.35 -29.65 -1.73
CA LEU A 128 1.76 -29.70 -2.11
C LEU A 128 2.41 -31.04 -1.77
N LYS A 129 3.36 -31.45 -2.62
CA LYS A 129 4.36 -32.46 -2.29
C LYS A 129 5.75 -31.85 -2.44
N VAL A 130 6.43 -31.68 -1.33
CA VAL A 130 7.65 -30.87 -1.23
C VAL A 130 8.91 -31.74 -1.33
N PHE A 131 9.90 -31.27 -2.08
CA PHE A 131 11.21 -31.89 -2.22
C PHE A 131 12.32 -30.84 -2.07
N PHE A 132 13.29 -31.10 -1.20
CA PHE A 132 14.52 -30.32 -1.16
C PHE A 132 15.51 -30.88 -2.20
N THR A 133 16.07 -29.98 -3.01
CA THR A 133 16.99 -30.37 -4.09
C THR A 133 18.23 -31.06 -3.53
N GLY A 134 18.49 -32.29 -3.98
CA GLY A 134 19.64 -33.08 -3.54
C GLY A 134 19.45 -33.79 -2.18
N GLU A 135 18.28 -33.69 -1.57
CA GLU A 135 17.97 -34.38 -0.30
C GLU A 135 16.99 -35.55 -0.57
N PRO A 136 17.28 -36.77 -0.10
CA PRO A 136 16.33 -37.88 -0.20
C PRO A 136 15.14 -37.62 0.71
N ALA A 137 13.92 -37.61 0.16
CA ALA A 137 12.70 -37.52 0.96
C ALA A 137 12.39 -38.90 1.56
N VAL A 138 12.44 -39.01 2.89
CA VAL A 138 12.16 -40.26 3.62
C VAL A 138 10.67 -40.36 4.00
N ASP A 139 10.00 -39.22 4.15
CA ASP A 139 8.58 -39.12 4.47
C ASP A 139 7.88 -38.01 3.65
N ASP A 140 6.55 -38.15 3.47
CA ASP A 140 5.77 -37.22 2.65
C ASP A 140 5.41 -35.92 3.39
N GLY A 141 5.36 -35.92 4.74
CA GLY A 141 4.93 -34.77 5.55
C GLY A 141 6.06 -33.96 6.20
N GLY A 142 7.22 -34.55 6.46
CA GLY A 142 8.39 -33.89 7.05
C GLY A 142 8.91 -32.72 6.21
N PRO A 143 9.18 -32.91 4.90
CA PRO A 143 9.69 -31.84 4.04
C PRO A 143 8.74 -30.64 3.94
N GLU A 144 7.43 -30.89 3.96
CA GLU A 144 6.43 -29.84 3.89
C GLU A 144 6.41 -28.99 5.17
N ARG A 145 6.33 -29.63 6.34
CA ARG A 145 6.40 -28.93 7.64
C ARG A 145 7.70 -28.16 7.78
N GLN A 146 8.81 -28.73 7.31
CA GLN A 146 10.10 -28.09 7.32
C GLN A 146 10.13 -26.84 6.43
N LEU A 147 9.65 -26.94 5.18
CA LEU A 147 9.56 -25.81 4.25
C LEU A 147 8.80 -24.64 4.87
N PHE A 148 7.60 -24.87 5.39
CA PHE A 148 6.80 -23.79 5.97
C PHE A 148 7.39 -23.23 7.26
N SER A 149 8.05 -24.05 8.08
CA SER A 149 8.76 -23.58 9.27
C SER A 149 9.88 -22.59 8.90
N GLU A 150 10.73 -22.97 7.93
CA GLU A 150 11.83 -22.11 7.48
C GLU A 150 11.33 -20.87 6.75
N LEU A 151 10.31 -21.02 5.89
CA LEU A 151 9.68 -19.91 5.17
C LEU A 151 9.09 -18.88 6.14
N LEU A 152 8.36 -19.30 7.17
CA LEU A 152 7.75 -18.38 8.14
C LEU A 152 8.80 -17.65 8.99
N ILE A 153 9.94 -18.28 9.29
CA ILE A 153 11.07 -17.59 9.94
C ILE A 153 11.60 -16.50 9.01
N ILE A 154 11.85 -16.81 7.73
CA ILE A 154 12.34 -15.82 6.77
C ILE A 154 11.34 -14.67 6.61
N VAL A 155 10.04 -14.97 6.51
CA VAL A 155 8.99 -13.95 6.38
C VAL A 155 8.93 -13.06 7.62
N LYS A 156 9.03 -13.64 8.82
CA LYS A 156 9.10 -12.88 10.06
C LYS A 156 10.27 -11.89 10.04
N GLU A 157 11.48 -12.37 9.80
CA GLU A 157 12.69 -11.54 9.90
C GLU A 157 12.75 -10.41 8.86
N ILE A 158 12.21 -10.64 7.65
CA ILE A 158 12.26 -9.63 6.58
C ILE A 158 11.06 -8.66 6.64
N PHE A 159 9.86 -9.17 6.96
CA PHE A 159 8.61 -8.41 6.81
C PHE A 159 7.97 -7.98 8.12
N PHE A 160 8.45 -8.45 9.27
CA PHE A 160 7.84 -8.16 10.57
C PHE A 160 8.86 -7.75 11.64
N GLU A 161 8.87 -6.47 11.98
CA GLU A 161 9.67 -5.94 13.09
C GLU A 161 8.79 -5.77 14.33
N GLY A 162 9.16 -6.40 15.45
CA GLY A 162 8.34 -6.39 16.68
C GLY A 162 6.92 -6.93 16.49
N GLY A 163 6.75 -7.83 15.50
CA GLY A 163 5.45 -8.39 15.12
C GLY A 163 4.55 -7.45 14.31
N LYS A 164 5.09 -6.32 13.83
CA LYS A 164 4.40 -5.36 12.97
C LYS A 164 4.98 -5.38 11.56
N PRO A 165 4.15 -5.23 10.51
CA PRO A 165 4.66 -5.08 9.15
C PRO A 165 5.66 -3.93 9.06
N VAL A 166 6.83 -4.21 8.49
CA VAL A 166 7.85 -3.21 8.16
C VAL A 166 7.31 -2.18 7.16
N THR A 167 7.74 -0.92 7.28
CA THR A 167 7.33 0.19 6.39
C THR A 167 8.15 0.21 5.10
N TYR A 168 8.06 -0.85 4.28
CA TYR A 168 8.69 -0.90 2.96
C TYR A 168 7.69 -0.55 1.86
N ALA A 169 7.64 0.73 1.47
CA ALA A 169 6.80 1.20 0.36
C ALA A 169 7.11 0.45 -0.96
N VAL A 170 8.38 0.09 -1.19
CA VAL A 170 8.81 -0.72 -2.34
C VAL A 170 8.18 -2.11 -2.31
N ALA A 171 8.27 -2.82 -1.18
CA ALA A 171 7.69 -4.16 -1.02
C ALA A 171 6.15 -4.13 -1.10
N LEU A 172 5.52 -3.05 -0.60
CA LEU A 172 4.09 -2.83 -0.72
C LEU A 172 3.70 -2.64 -2.20
N ASN A 173 4.40 -1.78 -2.94
CA ASN A 173 4.15 -1.53 -4.35
C ASN A 173 4.43 -2.75 -5.23
N ALA A 174 5.45 -3.55 -4.90
CA ALA A 174 5.77 -4.80 -5.58
C ALA A 174 4.78 -5.93 -5.25
N GLY A 175 3.80 -5.70 -4.36
CA GLY A 175 2.81 -6.70 -3.96
C GLY A 175 3.38 -7.81 -3.08
N ASP A 176 4.56 -7.65 -2.49
CA ASP A 176 5.21 -8.71 -1.72
C ASP A 176 4.37 -9.14 -0.51
N PHE A 177 3.73 -8.21 0.20
CA PHE A 177 2.81 -8.53 1.31
C PHE A 177 1.60 -9.36 0.84
N LYS A 178 1.14 -9.17 -0.41
CA LYS A 178 0.09 -10.00 -1.02
C LYS A 178 0.58 -11.43 -1.29
N THR A 179 1.87 -11.60 -1.55
CA THR A 179 2.49 -12.93 -1.64
C THR A 179 2.68 -13.53 -0.26
N ARG A 180 3.14 -12.77 0.74
CA ARG A 180 3.37 -13.30 2.11
C ARG A 180 2.11 -13.77 2.78
N ARG A 181 0.98 -13.08 2.58
CA ARG A 181 -0.31 -13.57 3.10
C ARG A 181 -0.72 -14.90 2.49
N LYS A 182 -0.37 -15.17 1.21
CA LYS A 182 -0.66 -16.45 0.55
C LYS A 182 0.19 -17.55 1.18
N GLU A 183 1.49 -17.31 1.36
CA GLU A 183 2.42 -18.23 2.02
C GLU A 183 1.93 -18.64 3.42
N MET A 184 1.52 -17.65 4.22
CA MET A 184 0.96 -17.88 5.56
C MET A 184 -0.33 -18.70 5.52
N GLY A 185 -1.24 -18.36 4.60
CA GLY A 185 -2.50 -19.08 4.42
C GLY A 185 -2.29 -20.53 3.97
N MET A 186 -1.36 -20.75 3.04
CA MET A 186 -0.99 -22.09 2.58
C MET A 186 -0.41 -22.94 3.72
N SER A 187 0.38 -22.35 4.62
CA SER A 187 0.88 -23.06 5.80
C SER A 187 -0.26 -23.55 6.69
N ILE A 188 -1.24 -22.68 6.97
CA ILE A 188 -2.40 -23.02 7.81
C ILE A 188 -3.25 -24.11 7.14
N LEU A 189 -3.60 -23.94 5.86
CA LEU A 189 -4.46 -24.87 5.13
C LEU A 189 -3.85 -26.26 4.98
N GLN A 190 -2.53 -26.38 5.01
CA GLN A 190 -1.86 -27.68 4.93
C GLN A 190 -1.56 -28.30 6.30
N GLY A 191 -2.06 -27.70 7.39
CA GLY A 191 -1.78 -28.18 8.76
C GLY A 191 -0.31 -28.02 9.18
N CYS A 192 0.42 -27.15 8.50
CA CYS A 192 1.77 -26.70 8.84
C CYS A 192 1.71 -25.57 9.90
N PRO A 193 2.84 -25.07 10.41
CA PRO A 193 2.83 -24.06 11.47
C PRO A 193 2.08 -22.78 11.09
N ALA A 194 1.33 -22.19 12.02
CA ALA A 194 0.71 -20.88 11.82
C ALA A 194 1.74 -19.75 12.02
N PRO A 195 1.53 -18.57 11.40
CA PRO A 195 2.39 -17.39 11.58
C PRO A 195 2.25 -16.81 13.00
N ASN A 196 2.95 -17.39 13.97
CA ASN A 196 2.91 -17.00 15.38
C ASN A 196 3.96 -15.93 15.74
N PHE A 197 3.95 -14.81 15.02
CA PHE A 197 4.90 -13.72 15.24
C PHE A 197 4.26 -12.34 15.15
N MET A 198 2.97 -12.24 14.86
CA MET A 198 2.25 -10.98 14.76
C MET A 198 1.93 -10.42 16.15
N SER A 199 1.99 -9.09 16.29
CA SER A 199 1.55 -8.44 17.53
C SER A 199 0.03 -8.58 17.72
N PRO A 200 -0.48 -8.53 18.96
CA PRO A 200 -1.92 -8.71 19.23
C PRO A 200 -2.83 -7.72 18.47
N ASP A 201 -2.35 -6.50 18.28
CA ASP A 201 -2.97 -5.43 17.52
C ASP A 201 -3.05 -5.75 16.02
N VAL A 202 -1.99 -6.31 15.42
CA VAL A 202 -2.00 -6.78 14.03
C VAL A 202 -2.93 -7.98 13.85
N ALA A 203 -2.85 -8.97 14.75
CA ALA A 203 -3.73 -10.13 14.71
C ALA A 203 -5.22 -9.73 14.86
N SER A 204 -5.51 -8.78 15.77
CA SER A 204 -6.85 -8.22 15.95
C SER A 204 -7.36 -7.53 14.69
N TYR A 205 -6.51 -6.77 14.02
CA TYR A 205 -6.84 -6.12 12.75
C TYR A 205 -7.18 -7.13 11.65
N LEU A 206 -6.40 -8.20 11.52
CA LEU A 206 -6.63 -9.23 10.50
C LEU A 206 -7.95 -9.98 10.69
N VAL A 207 -8.44 -10.12 11.93
CA VAL A 207 -9.76 -10.70 12.23
C VAL A 207 -10.90 -9.67 12.19
N GLY A 208 -10.63 -8.47 11.67
CA GLY A 208 -11.65 -7.43 11.42
C GLY A 208 -11.93 -6.52 12.60
N LYS A 209 -11.12 -6.52 13.66
CA LYS A 209 -11.23 -5.51 14.72
C LYS A 209 -10.56 -4.21 14.25
N PRO A 210 -11.22 -3.04 14.32
CA PRO A 210 -10.63 -1.79 13.90
C PRO A 210 -9.42 -1.44 14.78
N LEU A 211 -8.38 -0.89 14.16
CA LEU A 211 -7.28 -0.26 14.88
C LEU A 211 -7.76 1.10 15.40
N SER A 212 -7.52 1.39 16.68
CA SER A 212 -7.80 2.70 17.25
C SER A 212 -6.56 3.57 17.27
N PRO A 213 -6.61 4.82 16.76
CA PRO A 213 -5.53 5.80 16.90
C PRO A 213 -5.03 5.97 18.34
N SER A 214 -5.96 5.95 19.30
CA SER A 214 -5.67 6.15 20.73
C SER A 214 -4.79 5.04 21.33
N GLN A 215 -4.78 3.85 20.72
CA GLN A 215 -3.98 2.70 21.14
C GLN A 215 -2.57 2.70 20.53
N ASN A 216 -2.25 3.69 19.70
CA ASN A 216 -0.94 3.79 19.09
C ASN A 216 0.12 4.19 20.13
N LYS A 217 1.16 3.37 20.26
CA LYS A 217 2.28 3.59 21.19
C LYS A 217 3.14 4.80 20.80
N ASN A 218 3.12 5.20 19.53
CA ASN A 218 3.87 6.35 19.05
C ASN A 218 3.01 7.63 19.25
N PRO A 219 3.43 8.56 20.12
CA PRO A 219 2.64 9.75 20.45
C PRO A 219 2.43 10.65 19.24
N LEU A 220 3.42 10.78 18.35
CA LEU A 220 3.31 11.58 17.13
C LEU A 220 2.26 10.97 16.19
N LEU A 221 2.31 9.66 15.94
CA LEU A 221 1.31 8.99 15.09
C LEU A 221 -0.09 9.05 15.70
N ARG A 222 -0.20 8.91 17.02
CA ARG A 222 -1.48 9.02 17.75
C ARG A 222 -2.09 10.40 17.57
N THR A 223 -1.35 11.46 17.92
CA THR A 223 -1.86 12.84 17.87
C THR A 223 -2.18 13.27 16.43
N THR A 224 -1.32 12.94 15.46
CA THR A 224 -1.58 13.21 14.04
C THR A 224 -2.82 12.47 13.55
N SER A 225 -2.95 11.17 13.87
CA SER A 225 -4.12 10.40 13.45
C SER A 225 -5.42 10.89 14.09
N GLU A 226 -5.38 11.37 15.34
CA GLU A 226 -6.53 11.98 16.01
C GLU A 226 -6.91 13.32 15.36
N ARG A 227 -5.94 14.16 15.02
CA ARG A 227 -6.18 15.43 14.30
C ARG A 227 -6.81 15.18 12.94
N LEU A 228 -6.22 14.27 12.14
CA LEU A 228 -6.76 13.87 10.83
C LEU A 228 -8.16 13.26 10.93
N SER A 229 -8.48 12.52 12.01
CA SER A 229 -9.83 11.97 12.19
C SER A 229 -10.91 13.02 12.49
N LYS A 230 -10.50 14.22 12.93
CA LYS A 230 -11.39 15.33 13.30
C LYS A 230 -11.57 16.36 12.19
N THR A 231 -10.80 16.29 11.10
CA THR A 231 -10.95 17.22 9.98
C THR A 231 -12.24 16.94 9.23
N MET A 232 -13.09 17.96 9.05
CA MET A 232 -14.41 17.82 8.43
C MET A 232 -14.49 18.49 7.05
N THR A 233 -13.46 19.24 6.67
CA THR A 233 -13.38 19.95 5.39
C THR A 233 -12.06 19.70 4.68
N ASP A 234 -12.08 19.77 3.35
CA ASP A 234 -10.89 19.61 2.52
C ASP A 234 -9.81 20.66 2.84
N GLY A 235 -10.20 21.88 3.22
CA GLY A 235 -9.26 22.94 3.61
C GLY A 235 -8.54 22.62 4.94
N GLN A 236 -9.27 22.10 5.92
CA GLN A 236 -8.68 21.64 7.18
C GLN A 236 -7.76 20.44 6.95
N LEU A 237 -8.21 19.47 6.17
CA LEU A 237 -7.41 18.30 5.82
C LEU A 237 -6.12 18.68 5.09
N ARG A 238 -6.17 19.60 4.12
CA ARG A 238 -4.98 20.10 3.43
C ARG A 238 -4.00 20.74 4.40
N THR A 239 -4.47 21.65 5.24
CA THR A 239 -3.64 22.34 6.24
C THR A 239 -2.93 21.33 7.14
N GLU A 240 -3.68 20.35 7.64
CA GLU A 240 -3.20 19.28 8.50
C GLU A 240 -2.15 18.40 7.79
N LEU A 241 -2.41 17.98 6.54
CA LEU A 241 -1.49 17.15 5.76
C LEU A 241 -0.19 17.86 5.37
N THR A 242 -0.18 19.20 5.37
CA THR A 242 0.98 20.01 5.00
C THR A 242 1.81 20.49 6.20
N CYS A 243 1.38 20.24 7.44
CA CYS A 243 2.15 20.70 8.59
C CYS A 243 3.38 19.80 8.82
N ASP A 244 4.47 20.39 9.32
CA ASP A 244 5.78 19.71 9.42
C ASP A 244 5.72 18.39 10.20
N GLU A 245 4.97 18.35 11.30
CA GLU A 245 4.76 17.13 12.09
C GLU A 245 4.14 15.99 11.27
N VAL A 246 3.14 16.29 10.44
CA VAL A 246 2.47 15.29 9.59
C VAL A 246 3.35 14.89 8.42
N LEU A 247 4.15 15.80 7.87
CA LEU A 247 5.15 15.47 6.84
C LEU A 247 6.23 14.52 7.38
N ASP A 248 6.65 14.69 8.64
CA ASP A 248 7.56 13.77 9.30
C ASP A 248 6.93 12.41 9.60
N VAL A 249 5.64 12.38 9.93
CA VAL A 249 4.86 11.13 10.00
C VAL A 249 4.79 10.46 8.63
N GLN A 250 4.43 11.19 7.57
CA GLN A 250 4.37 10.69 6.19
C GLN A 250 5.71 10.08 5.78
N ARG A 251 6.82 10.75 6.08
CA ARG A 251 8.17 10.22 5.87
C ARG A 251 8.40 8.90 6.64
N LYS A 252 8.05 8.86 7.93
CA LYS A 252 8.20 7.65 8.78
C LYS A 252 7.37 6.47 8.30
N VAL A 253 6.18 6.70 7.75
CA VAL A 253 5.32 5.63 7.21
C VAL A 253 5.69 5.24 5.76
N GLY A 254 6.81 5.76 5.25
CA GLY A 254 7.34 5.38 3.93
C GLY A 254 6.74 6.16 2.77
N HIS A 255 6.01 7.24 3.02
CA HIS A 255 5.55 8.15 1.98
C HIS A 255 6.73 9.03 1.53
N SER A 256 7.58 8.47 0.69
CA SER A 256 8.44 9.29 -0.18
C SER A 256 7.55 9.84 -1.29
N GLY A 257 7.63 11.14 -1.61
CA GLY A 257 6.97 11.68 -2.79
C GLY A 257 7.49 11.02 -4.09
N VAL A 258 7.04 11.52 -5.24
CA VAL A 258 7.36 10.97 -6.57
C VAL A 258 8.86 10.68 -6.71
N ASN A 259 9.23 9.43 -7.02
CA ASN A 259 10.61 8.97 -7.25
C ASN A 259 11.62 9.24 -6.12
N GLY A 260 11.19 9.17 -4.86
CA GLY A 260 12.07 9.42 -3.71
C GLY A 260 12.29 10.89 -3.41
N MET A 261 11.65 11.80 -4.17
CA MET A 261 11.68 13.23 -3.88
C MET A 261 10.73 13.55 -2.72
N THR A 262 11.16 14.44 -1.84
CA THR A 262 10.35 14.95 -0.74
C THR A 262 10.08 16.42 -1.01
N VAL A 263 9.02 16.96 -0.40
CA VAL A 263 8.72 18.41 -0.44
C VAL A 263 9.95 19.21 0.00
N LYS A 264 10.75 18.69 0.93
CA LYS A 264 12.02 19.29 1.37
C LYS A 264 13.03 19.50 0.23
N TYR A 265 13.20 18.52 -0.67
CA TYR A 265 14.11 18.67 -1.82
C TYR A 265 13.57 19.72 -2.80
N PHE A 266 12.26 19.76 -3.00
CA PHE A 266 11.63 20.75 -3.86
C PHE A 266 11.73 22.17 -3.28
N VAL A 267 11.49 22.33 -1.98
CA VAL A 267 11.66 23.62 -1.27
C VAL A 267 13.12 24.07 -1.29
N LYS A 268 14.07 23.14 -1.11
CA LYS A 268 15.50 23.41 -1.26
C LYS A 268 15.84 23.90 -2.66
N TRP A 269 15.33 23.24 -3.68
CA TRP A 269 15.55 23.66 -5.07
C TRP A 269 14.99 25.05 -5.34
N MET A 270 13.76 25.32 -4.88
CA MET A 270 13.06 26.59 -5.11
C MET A 270 13.64 27.78 -4.35
N THR A 271 14.15 27.57 -3.15
CA THR A 271 14.44 28.66 -2.20
C THR A 271 15.90 28.69 -1.77
N GLY A 272 16.67 27.67 -2.14
CA GLY A 272 18.02 27.44 -1.65
C GLY A 272 18.11 26.97 -0.19
N SER A 273 16.98 26.93 0.52
CA SER A 273 16.85 26.47 1.91
C SER A 273 16.01 25.20 1.99
N SER A 274 16.44 24.25 2.81
CA SER A 274 15.65 23.04 3.08
C SER A 274 14.60 23.21 4.18
N GLN A 275 14.45 24.42 4.70
CA GLN A 275 13.50 24.79 5.76
C GLN A 275 12.58 25.90 5.28
N ILE A 276 11.30 25.76 5.60
CA ILE A 276 10.30 26.82 5.43
C ILE A 276 10.55 27.87 6.53
N PRO A 277 10.59 29.18 6.23
CA PRO A 277 10.74 30.19 7.25
C PRO A 277 9.62 30.09 8.30
N PRO A 278 9.88 30.37 9.60
CA PRO A 278 8.86 30.24 10.66
C PRO A 278 7.59 31.07 10.43
N ILE A 279 7.67 32.15 9.65
CA ILE A 279 6.55 33.03 9.30
C ILE A 279 6.00 32.76 7.88
N GLY A 280 6.43 31.65 7.24
CA GLY A 280 6.12 31.35 5.85
C GLY A 280 6.98 32.13 4.85
N PHE A 281 6.75 31.90 3.55
CA PHE A 281 7.47 32.60 2.50
C PHE A 281 6.93 34.02 2.31
N PRO A 282 7.80 35.02 2.08
CA PRO A 282 7.39 36.42 1.96
C PRO A 282 6.62 36.72 0.67
N LYS A 283 6.64 35.79 -0.31
CA LYS A 283 5.98 35.90 -1.60
C LYS A 283 5.37 34.55 -1.99
N ASN A 284 4.36 34.59 -2.85
CA ASN A 284 3.80 33.41 -3.49
C ASN A 284 4.80 32.81 -4.49
N PHE A 285 4.75 31.48 -4.65
CA PHE A 285 5.48 30.79 -5.71
C PHE A 285 4.92 31.17 -7.08
N THR A 286 5.79 31.58 -7.98
CA THR A 286 5.41 31.96 -9.35
C THR A 286 5.86 30.88 -10.32
N LEU A 287 4.97 30.51 -11.25
CA LEU A 287 5.27 29.57 -12.31
C LEU A 287 5.23 30.30 -13.66
N GLU A 288 6.36 30.31 -14.36
CA GLU A 288 6.50 30.93 -15.67
C GLU A 288 6.76 29.88 -16.75
N PHE A 289 6.06 30.00 -17.87
CA PHE A 289 6.27 29.18 -19.04
C PHE A 289 7.21 29.89 -20.01
N VAL A 290 8.34 29.25 -20.32
CA VAL A 290 9.36 29.79 -21.22
C VAL A 290 9.08 29.35 -22.64
N HIS A 291 8.82 30.32 -23.51
CA HIS A 291 8.59 30.15 -24.95
C HIS A 291 9.88 30.38 -25.77
N GLY A 292 9.89 29.97 -27.04
CA GLY A 292 10.97 30.30 -27.98
C GLY A 292 12.16 29.32 -28.02
N CYS A 293 11.99 28.09 -27.54
CA CYS A 293 13.01 27.05 -27.68
C CYS A 293 13.01 26.46 -29.10
N LEU A 294 14.20 26.14 -29.61
CA LEU A 294 14.36 25.39 -30.85
C LEU A 294 13.89 23.94 -30.68
N GLN A 295 13.41 23.34 -31.77
CA GLN A 295 13.04 21.92 -31.79
C GLN A 295 14.28 21.06 -31.46
N GLY A 296 14.18 20.23 -30.43
CA GLY A 296 15.31 19.44 -29.91
C GLY A 296 16.16 20.14 -28.83
N CYS A 297 15.72 21.24 -28.23
CA CYS A 297 16.46 21.85 -27.11
C CYS A 297 16.61 20.87 -25.92
N CYS A 298 17.79 20.86 -25.29
CA CYS A 298 18.05 20.19 -24.01
C CYS A 298 17.93 21.14 -22.81
N CYS A 299 17.08 22.16 -22.95
CA CYS A 299 16.83 23.17 -21.93
C CYS A 299 16.34 22.47 -20.64
N ARG A 300 16.71 22.98 -19.46
CA ARG A 300 16.24 22.45 -18.17
C ARG A 300 15.30 23.44 -17.46
N PRO A 301 14.39 22.96 -16.59
CA PRO A 301 13.68 23.84 -15.67
C PRO A 301 14.67 24.61 -14.80
N THR A 302 14.38 25.89 -14.56
CA THR A 302 15.22 26.75 -13.71
C THR A 302 14.41 27.41 -12.62
N VAL A 303 15.10 27.88 -11.59
CA VAL A 303 14.50 28.59 -10.45
C VAL A 303 15.25 29.90 -10.23
N SER A 304 14.51 30.97 -9.96
CA SER A 304 15.01 32.14 -9.24
C SER A 304 14.68 31.97 -7.76
N THR A 305 15.70 31.74 -6.92
CA THR A 305 15.50 31.56 -5.48
C THR A 305 15.11 32.84 -4.76
N CYS A 306 15.52 33.99 -5.30
CA CYS A 306 15.21 35.32 -4.75
C CYS A 306 13.77 35.74 -5.03
N ASP A 307 13.26 35.41 -6.22
CA ASP A 307 11.90 35.75 -6.63
C ASP A 307 10.89 34.62 -6.36
N ILE A 308 11.40 33.43 -6.02
CA ILE A 308 10.61 32.22 -5.79
C ILE A 308 9.79 31.88 -7.07
N THR A 309 10.49 31.95 -8.22
CA THR A 309 9.92 31.74 -9.54
C THR A 309 10.51 30.49 -10.18
N ILE A 310 9.65 29.55 -10.57
CA ILE A 310 10.00 28.36 -11.35
C ILE A 310 9.72 28.66 -12.82
N LYS A 311 10.70 28.40 -13.68
CA LYS A 311 10.58 28.51 -15.13
C LYS A 311 10.50 27.12 -15.75
N ILE A 312 9.36 26.79 -16.34
CA ILE A 312 9.10 25.51 -17.04
C ILE A 312 9.07 25.74 -18.56
N LEU A 313 9.55 24.76 -19.31
CA LEU A 313 9.67 24.83 -20.76
C LEU A 313 8.40 24.32 -21.43
N VAL A 314 7.90 25.06 -22.43
CA VAL A 314 6.65 24.69 -23.13
C VAL A 314 6.81 23.60 -24.18
N HIS A 315 8.03 23.32 -24.64
CA HIS A 315 8.28 22.29 -25.65
C HIS A 315 8.26 20.86 -25.09
N VAL A 316 8.00 20.72 -23.79
CA VAL A 316 7.86 19.45 -23.12
C VAL A 316 6.44 18.97 -23.32
N SER A 317 6.25 18.05 -24.26
CA SER A 317 4.92 17.61 -24.70
C SER A 317 4.35 16.43 -23.92
N ASP A 318 5.15 15.78 -23.08
CA ASP A 318 4.73 14.59 -22.34
C ASP A 318 5.08 14.64 -20.85
N GLU A 319 4.20 14.04 -20.05
CA GLU A 319 4.28 14.02 -18.58
C GLU A 319 5.53 13.28 -18.08
N HIS A 320 5.95 12.22 -18.77
CA HIS A 320 7.08 11.41 -18.35
C HIS A 320 8.39 12.20 -18.44
N THR A 321 8.66 12.80 -19.60
CA THR A 321 9.81 13.69 -19.81
C THR A 321 9.78 14.87 -18.85
N MET A 322 8.61 15.49 -18.63
CA MET A 322 8.47 16.56 -17.63
C MET A 322 8.86 16.09 -16.22
N LYS A 323 8.37 14.93 -15.80
CA LYS A 323 8.70 14.35 -14.49
C LYS A 323 10.19 14.07 -14.37
N GLU A 324 10.83 13.48 -15.39
CA GLU A 324 12.26 13.19 -15.37
C GLU A 324 13.10 14.47 -15.28
N MET A 325 12.78 15.49 -16.07
CA MET A 325 13.50 16.76 -16.05
C MET A 325 13.37 17.49 -14.72
N ILE A 326 12.17 17.60 -14.16
CA ILE A 326 11.97 18.21 -12.84
C ILE A 326 12.70 17.38 -11.77
N THR A 327 12.63 16.06 -11.86
CA THR A 327 13.31 15.17 -10.91
C THR A 327 14.82 15.36 -10.93
N SER A 328 15.43 15.42 -12.12
CA SER A 328 16.86 15.70 -12.27
C SER A 328 17.21 17.09 -11.75
N ALA A 329 16.46 18.13 -12.13
CA ALA A 329 16.75 19.51 -11.71
C ALA A 329 16.71 19.68 -10.19
N VAL A 330 15.75 19.04 -9.51
CA VAL A 330 15.62 19.06 -8.05
C VAL A 330 16.77 18.30 -7.39
N LYS A 331 17.14 17.12 -7.91
CA LYS A 331 18.22 16.28 -7.35
C LYS A 331 19.60 16.90 -7.53
N ASP A 332 19.83 17.56 -8.66
CA ASP A 332 21.10 18.22 -8.98
C ASP A 332 21.27 19.57 -8.23
N SER A 333 20.30 19.96 -7.38
CA SER A 333 20.34 21.21 -6.64
C SER A 333 21.07 21.08 -5.30
N PHE A 334 22.23 21.74 -5.21
CA PHE A 334 23.06 21.71 -3.99
C PHE A 334 22.63 22.72 -2.93
N GLY A 335 21.83 23.74 -3.26
CA GLY A 335 21.40 24.80 -2.33
C GLY A 335 22.52 25.81 -2.02
N PHE A 336 22.24 26.81 -1.19
CA PHE A 336 23.27 27.80 -0.80
C PHE A 336 24.26 27.21 0.20
N GLY A 337 25.57 27.49 0.02
CA GLY A 337 26.62 27.19 1.00
C GLY A 337 27.19 25.76 0.94
N LEU A 338 26.94 25.01 -0.14
CA LEU A 338 27.47 23.67 -0.37
C LEU A 338 28.27 23.66 -1.69
N ILE A 339 29.48 24.24 -1.66
CA ILE A 339 30.53 24.06 -2.67
C ILE A 339 31.78 23.59 -1.95
#